data_AF-A0A2V5JIH9-F1
#
_entry.id   AF-A0A2V5JIH9-F1
#
_cell.length_a   1.000
_cell.length_b   1.000
_cell.length_c   1.000
_cell.angle_alpha   90.00
_cell.angle_beta   90.00
_cell.angle_gamma   90.00
#
_symmetry.space_group_name_H-M   'P 1'
#
loop_
_entity.id
_entity.type
_entity.pdbx_description
1 polymer ?
#
loop_
_entity_poly.entity_id
_entity_poly.type
_entity_poly.pdbx_seq_one_letter_code
_entity_poly.pdbx_strand_id
1 'polypeptide(L)'
;LHNLLLDRYFTRAIKKAQTKWRLVLSAAIKHGVAAPAFSASLAYFDSYRSARLPANLLQAQRDFFGAHTYERIDKPGVFHTEWIESDQKPAERPTQPKTPPPHHAGE
;
A
#
# COMPACT_ATOMS: atom_id res chain seq x y z
N LEU A 1 1.59 -23.23 -5.53
CA LEU A 1 2.23 -22.25 -4.61
C LEU A 1 1.95 -20.85 -5.14
N HIS A 2 1.29 -19.97 -4.38
CA HIS A 2 0.89 -18.62 -4.85
C HIS A 2 2.07 -17.63 -4.94
N ASN A 3 3.11 -17.81 -4.11
CA ASN A 3 4.33 -16.99 -4.11
C ASN A 3 5.51 -17.81 -3.56
N LEU A 4 6.68 -17.72 -4.20
CA LEU A 4 7.91 -18.42 -3.79
C LEU A 4 8.37 -18.08 -2.36
N LEU A 5 8.10 -16.87 -1.88
CA LEU A 5 8.43 -16.44 -0.52
C LEU A 5 7.77 -17.30 0.56
N LEU A 6 6.69 -18.01 0.24
CA LEU A 6 5.96 -18.89 1.16
C LEU A 6 6.54 -20.32 1.21
N ASP A 7 7.44 -20.67 0.29
CA ASP A 7 8.10 -21.97 0.35
C ASP A 7 9.14 -22.01 1.49
N ARG A 8 9.27 -23.19 2.10
CA ARG A 8 10.11 -23.41 3.29
C ARG A 8 11.58 -23.09 3.03
N TYR A 9 12.09 -23.38 1.83
CA TYR A 9 13.46 -23.07 1.46
C TYR A 9 13.71 -21.56 1.48
N PHE A 10 12.91 -20.79 0.74
CA PHE A 10 13.07 -19.34 0.63
C PHE A 10 12.79 -18.60 1.95
N THR A 11 11.78 -19.02 2.70
CA THR A 11 11.50 -18.46 4.03
C THR A 11 12.71 -18.56 4.95
N ARG A 12 13.39 -19.70 4.99
CA ARG A 12 14.60 -19.89 5.82
C ARG A 12 15.76 -19.04 5.32
N ALA A 13 15.99 -19.03 4.01
CA ALA A 13 17.06 -18.24 3.40
C ALA A 13 16.91 -16.75 3.73
N ILE A 14 15.70 -16.20 3.56
CA ILE A 14 15.42 -14.78 3.82
C ILE A 14 15.48 -14.47 5.31
N LYS A 15 14.93 -15.32 6.19
CA LYS A 15 15.04 -15.12 7.65
C LYS A 15 16.50 -15.00 8.10
N LYS A 16 17.40 -15.79 7.51
CA LYS A 16 18.84 -15.73 7.80
C LYS A 16 19.52 -14.48 7.24
N ALA A 17 19.08 -14.00 6.07
CA ALA A 17 19.75 -12.91 5.35
C ALA A 17 19.25 -11.50 5.72
N GLN A 18 17.98 -11.33 6.11
CA GLN A 18 17.32 -10.01 6.17
C GLN A 18 18.03 -8.98 7.06
N THR A 19 18.64 -9.39 8.18
CA THR A 19 19.36 -8.46 9.06
C THR A 19 20.60 -7.90 8.37
N LYS A 20 21.40 -8.76 7.75
CA LYS A 20 22.62 -8.35 7.02
C LYS A 20 22.27 -7.53 5.78
N TRP A 21 21.18 -7.88 5.11
CA TRP A 21 20.68 -7.13 3.98
C TRP A 21 20.37 -5.67 4.35
N ARG A 22 19.71 -5.44 5.49
CA ARG A 22 19.46 -4.09 6.02
C ARG A 22 20.76 -3.35 6.34
N LEU A 23 21.72 -4.03 6.97
CA LEU A 23 23.02 -3.43 7.31
C LEU A 23 23.78 -2.95 6.07
N VAL A 24 23.83 -3.78 5.02
CA VAL A 24 24.45 -3.41 3.74
C VAL A 24 23.75 -2.21 3.13
N LEU A 25 22.42 -2.18 3.13
CA LEU A 25 21.67 -1.06 2.57
C LEU A 25 21.86 0.23 3.38
N SER A 26 21.85 0.15 4.71
CA SER A 26 22.14 1.30 5.57
C SER A 26 23.55 1.85 5.33
N ALA A 27 24.55 1.00 5.14
CA ALA A 27 25.90 1.42 4.79
C ALA A 27 25.93 2.09 3.41
N ALA A 28 25.31 1.48 2.40
CA ALA A 28 25.25 2.03 1.04
C ALA A 28 24.66 3.45 1.05
N ILE A 29 23.52 3.65 1.73
CA ILE A 29 22.87 4.97 1.85
C ILE A 29 23.78 5.97 2.57
N LYS A 30 24.39 5.60 3.70
CA LYS A 30 25.29 6.49 4.47
C LYS A 30 26.50 6.95 3.67
N HIS A 31 26.99 6.12 2.76
CA HIS A 31 28.15 6.41 1.93
C HIS A 31 27.80 6.95 0.54
N GLY A 32 26.53 7.23 0.26
CA GLY A 32 26.10 7.72 -1.05
C GLY A 32 26.25 6.70 -2.19
N VAL A 33 26.34 5.40 -1.87
CA VAL A 33 26.41 4.32 -2.87
C VAL A 33 25.01 3.96 -3.33
N ALA A 34 24.75 4.13 -4.63
CA ALA A 34 23.47 3.77 -5.23
C ALA A 34 23.25 2.24 -5.19
N ALA A 35 22.16 1.81 -4.56
CA ALA A 35 21.79 0.40 -4.43
C ALA A 35 20.30 0.14 -4.78
N PRO A 36 19.81 0.56 -5.96
CA PRO A 36 18.38 0.61 -6.28
C PRO A 36 17.69 -0.76 -6.26
N ALA A 37 18.35 -1.80 -6.78
CA ALA A 37 17.78 -3.15 -6.77
C ALA A 37 17.67 -3.70 -5.33
N PHE A 38 18.65 -3.41 -4.48
CA PHE A 38 18.67 -3.87 -3.08
C PHE A 38 17.63 -3.14 -2.22
N SER A 39 17.44 -1.84 -2.42
CA SER A 39 16.40 -1.08 -1.72
C SER A 39 15.00 -1.48 -2.17
N ALA A 40 14.77 -1.59 -3.48
CA ALA A 40 13.47 -1.97 -4.03
C ALA A 40 13.04 -3.37 -3.60
N SER A 41 13.95 -4.35 -3.66
CA SER A 41 13.63 -5.72 -3.22
C SER A 41 13.35 -5.80 -1.71
N LEU A 42 14.01 -4.98 -0.88
CA LEU A 42 13.75 -4.94 0.57
C LEU A 42 12.39 -4.31 0.86
N ALA A 43 12.09 -3.20 0.18
CA ALA A 43 10.81 -2.53 0.27
C ALA A 43 9.65 -3.46 -0.17
N TYR A 44 9.84 -4.23 -1.25
CA TYR A 44 8.88 -5.24 -1.68
C TYR A 44 8.68 -6.32 -0.61
N PHE A 45 9.76 -6.89 -0.07
CA PHE A 45 9.68 -7.91 0.97
C PHE A 45 8.93 -7.41 2.21
N ASP A 46 9.25 -6.19 2.67
CA ASP A 46 8.59 -5.58 3.81
C ASP A 46 7.12 -5.23 3.53
N SER A 47 6.81 -4.81 2.31
CA SER A 47 5.42 -4.55 1.90
C SER A 47 4.61 -5.84 1.85
N TYR A 48 5.15 -6.90 1.25
CA TYR A 48 4.47 -8.17 1.07
C TYR A 48 4.13 -8.86 2.41
N ARG A 49 5.03 -8.78 3.40
CA ARG A 49 4.80 -9.36 4.73
C ARG A 49 3.95 -8.49 5.66
N SER A 50 3.60 -7.28 5.24
CA SER A 50 2.80 -6.36 6.05
C SER A 50 1.32 -6.57 5.77
N ALA A 51 0.58 -7.08 6.75
CA ALA A 51 -0.86 -7.27 6.62
C ALA A 51 -1.63 -5.94 6.47
N ARG A 52 -1.05 -4.82 6.93
CA ARG A 52 -1.60 -3.48 6.77
C ARG A 52 -0.52 -2.54 6.22
N LEU A 53 -0.83 -1.92 5.09
CA LEU A 53 -0.01 -0.88 4.47
C LEU A 53 -0.65 0.49 4.69
N PRO A 54 0.13 1.59 4.61
CA PRO A 54 -0.40 2.96 4.71
C PRO A 54 -1.28 3.38 3.52
N ALA A 55 -1.74 2.43 2.70
CA ALA A 55 -2.64 2.67 1.58
C ALA A 55 -4.00 3.24 2.01
N ASN A 56 -4.38 3.12 3.28
CA ASN A 56 -5.55 3.80 3.84
C ASN A 56 -5.44 5.33 3.76
N LEU A 57 -4.25 5.90 3.92
CA LEU A 57 -4.05 7.35 3.74
C LEU A 57 -4.22 7.75 2.27
N LEU A 58 -3.74 6.93 1.33
CA LEU A 58 -3.96 7.15 -0.10
C LEU A 58 -5.45 7.10 -0.44
N GLN A 59 -6.20 6.15 0.14
CA GLN A 59 -7.65 6.10 -0.05
C GLN A 59 -8.35 7.32 0.55
N ALA A 60 -7.95 7.78 1.73
CA ALA A 60 -8.47 9.02 2.31
C ALA A 60 -8.20 10.24 1.43
N GLN A 61 -6.98 10.38 0.88
CA GLN A 61 -6.63 11.47 -0.05
C GLN A 61 -7.45 11.41 -1.34
N ARG A 62 -7.60 10.23 -1.93
CA ARG A 62 -8.43 10.03 -3.14
C ARG A 62 -9.89 10.39 -2.89
N ASP A 63 -10.43 9.99 -1.74
CA ASP A 63 -11.80 10.33 -1.38
C ASP A 63 -11.96 11.84 -1.11
N PHE A 64 -11.01 12.44 -0.40
CA PHE A 64 -10.99 13.88 -0.10
C PHE A 64 -11.01 14.75 -1.36
N PHE A 65 -10.08 14.52 -2.31
CA PHE A 65 -9.93 15.39 -3.47
C PHE A 65 -10.82 15.01 -4.66
N GLY A 66 -11.31 13.76 -4.73
CA GLY A 66 -11.96 13.23 -5.93
C GLY A 66 -13.24 12.43 -5.69
N ALA A 67 -13.73 12.35 -4.45
CA ALA A 67 -14.87 11.52 -4.06
C ALA A 67 -14.74 10.09 -4.61
N HIS A 68 -13.53 9.52 -4.55
CA HIS A 68 -13.21 8.21 -5.11
C HIS A 68 -13.71 7.04 -4.26
N THR A 69 -14.31 7.30 -3.10
CA THR A 69 -14.82 6.29 -2.17
C THR A 69 -13.73 5.37 -1.61
N TYR A 70 -14.06 4.61 -0.56
CA TYR A 70 -13.17 3.61 0.03
C TYR A 70 -13.97 2.50 0.74
N GLU A 71 -13.28 1.42 1.10
CA GLU A 71 -13.83 0.32 1.90
C GLU A 71 -13.34 0.39 3.35
N ARG A 72 -14.12 -0.21 4.25
CA ARG A 72 -13.81 -0.28 5.68
C ARG A 72 -13.40 -1.67 6.10
N ILE A 73 -12.69 -1.74 7.22
CA ILE A 73 -12.19 -2.98 7.81
C ILE A 73 -13.15 -3.59 8.83
N ASP A 74 -14.09 -2.79 9.35
CA ASP A 74 -15.00 -3.16 10.44
C ASP A 74 -16.40 -3.54 9.94
N LYS A 75 -16.75 -3.15 8.71
CA LYS A 75 -18.00 -3.54 8.06
C LYS A 75 -17.88 -3.52 6.54
N PRO A 76 -18.61 -4.41 5.83
CA PRO A 76 -18.63 -4.42 4.38
C PRO A 76 -19.36 -3.19 3.82
N GLY A 77 -18.96 -2.75 2.64
CA GLY A 77 -19.59 -1.65 1.91
C GLY A 77 -18.58 -0.69 1.29
N VAL A 78 -19.11 0.23 0.48
CA VAL A 78 -18.37 1.35 -0.11
C VAL A 78 -18.84 2.63 0.57
N PHE A 79 -17.89 3.49 0.92
CA PHE A 79 -18.12 4.67 1.74
C PHE A 79 -17.51 5.90 1.09
N HIS A 80 -18.18 7.03 1.25
CA HIS A 80 -17.66 8.36 0.94
C HIS A 80 -17.76 9.22 2.20
N THR A 81 -16.71 9.98 2.49
CA THR A 81 -16.72 10.96 3.57
C THR A 81 -16.84 12.36 2.99
N GLU A 82 -17.73 13.18 3.56
CA GLU A 82 -17.72 14.61 3.32
C GLU A 82 -16.68 15.24 4.25
N TRP A 83 -15.61 15.79 3.67
CA TRP A 83 -14.41 16.18 4.43
C TRP A 83 -14.35 17.67 4.78
N ILE A 84 -15.09 18.53 4.08
CA ILE A 84 -14.95 20.00 4.15
C ILE A 84 -16.09 20.68 4.94
N GLU A 85 -17.01 19.91 5.55
CA GLU A 85 -18.06 20.51 6.39
C GLU A 85 -17.47 21.31 7.57
N SER A 86 -17.85 22.59 7.64
CA SER A 86 -17.41 23.55 8.65
C SER A 86 -17.82 23.12 10.06
N ASP A 87 -16.85 23.04 10.96
CA ASP A 87 -16.98 22.87 12.41
C ASP A 87 -17.62 21.57 12.94
N GLN A 88 -17.91 20.59 12.07
CA GLN A 88 -18.40 19.27 12.49
C GLN A 88 -17.47 18.13 12.07
N LYS A 89 -17.53 17.00 12.81
CA LYS A 89 -16.80 15.78 12.44
C LYS A 89 -17.22 15.34 11.03
N PRO A 90 -16.28 14.91 10.17
CA PRO A 90 -16.59 14.46 8.82
C PRO A 90 -17.71 13.42 8.81
N ALA A 91 -18.75 13.67 8.00
CA ALA A 91 -19.90 12.80 7.90
C ALA A 91 -19.68 11.73 6.82
N GLU A 92 -19.61 10.48 7.24
CA GLU A 92 -19.48 9.32 6.35
C GLU A 92 -20.87 8.83 5.87
N ARG A 93 -21.01 8.58 4.57
CA ARG A 93 -22.24 8.07 3.96
C ARG A 93 -21.95 6.77 3.18
N PRO A 94 -22.80 5.73 3.31
CA PRO A 94 -22.75 4.57 2.42
C PRO A 94 -23.03 5.00 0.98
N THR A 95 -22.23 4.53 0.03
CA THR A 95 -22.38 4.83 -1.39
C THR A 95 -22.28 3.57 -2.24
N GLN A 96 -22.67 3.68 -3.52
CA GLN A 96 -22.44 2.62 -4.50
C GLN A 96 -21.08 2.82 -5.19
N PRO A 97 -20.40 1.75 -5.62
CA PRO A 97 -19.20 1.87 -6.44
C PRO A 97 -19.49 2.72 -7.68
N LYS A 98 -18.65 3.73 -7.96
CA LYS A 98 -18.73 4.46 -9.22
C LYS A 98 -18.49 3.49 -10.38
N THR A 99 -19.40 3.46 -11.36
CA THR A 99 -19.16 2.76 -12.62
C THR A 99 -17.90 3.34 -13.26
N PRO A 100 -16.89 2.53 -13.62
CA PRO A 100 -15.74 3.03 -14.36
C PRO A 100 -16.25 3.73 -15.63
N PRO A 101 -15.69 4.88 -16.01
CA PRO A 101 -15.98 5.43 -17.32
C PRO A 101 -15.68 4.36 -18.37
N PRO A 102 -16.47 4.28 -19.46
CA PRO A 102 -16.17 3.35 -20.53
C PRO A 102 -14.73 3.59 -20.97
N HIS A 103 -13.93 2.52 -21.04
CA HIS A 103 -12.61 2.60 -21.64
C HIS A 103 -12.82 3.17 -23.04
N HIS A 104 -12.32 4.37 -23.30
CA HIS A 104 -12.23 4.88 -24.66
C HIS A 104 -11.32 3.90 -25.43
N ALA A 105 -11.95 3.04 -26.22
CA ALA A 105 -11.26 2.24 -27.22
C ALA A 105 -10.96 3.17 -28.41
N GLY A 106 -9.67 3.45 -28.64
CA GLY A 106 -9.15 4.36 -29.67
C GLY A 106 -8.67 5.68 -29.06
N GLU A 107 -7.43 6.12 -29.24
CA GLU A 107 -6.49 5.99 -30.38
C GLU A 107 -5.10 5.44 -29.97
#